data_AF-A0A8S2THU0-F1
#
_entry.id   AF-A0A8S2THU0-F1
#
_cell.length_a   1.000
_cell.length_b   1.000
_cell.length_c   1.000
_cell.angle_alpha   90.00
_cell.angle_beta   90.00
_cell.angle_gamma   90.00
#
_symmetry.space_group_name_H-M   'P 1'
#
loop_
_entity.id
_entity.type
_entity.pdbx_description
1 polymer ?
#
loop_
_entity_poly.entity_id
_entity_poly.type
_entity_poly.pdbx_seq_one_letter_code
_entity_poly.pdbx_strand_id
1 'polypeptide(L)'
;MATSTETSTEAPTEQLEACSIQGSIAYTSEKSGSDENGDGSEGKPFKTPLQAFRQHGENVTVYVDGKDETKGKWELLSKAQAKKVKTRFEDEKRKEKALAERE
;
A
#
# COMPACT_ATOMS: atom_id res chain seq x y z
N MET A 1 44.59 -2.16 -26.50
CA MET A 1 44.12 -1.07 -25.64
C MET A 1 42.76 -1.48 -25.09
N ALA A 2 42.61 -1.47 -23.76
CA ALA A 2 41.39 -1.87 -23.06
C ALA A 2 40.54 -0.63 -22.75
N THR A 3 39.24 -0.73 -22.99
CA THR A 3 38.16 0.13 -22.46
C THR A 3 37.04 -0.83 -22.08
N SER A 4 36.94 -1.26 -20.82
CA SER A 4 36.20 -0.62 -19.71
C SER A 4 34.73 -0.32 -20.04
N THR A 5 33.87 -1.18 -19.49
CA THR A 5 32.61 -0.88 -18.76
C THR A 5 31.64 0.14 -19.34
N GLU A 6 30.42 -0.31 -19.67
CA GLU A 6 29.25 0.11 -18.88
C GLU A 6 28.12 -0.92 -18.97
N THR A 7 27.73 -1.38 -17.79
CA THR A 7 26.57 -2.20 -17.46
C THR A 7 25.29 -1.45 -17.84
N SER A 8 24.59 -1.86 -18.89
CA SER A 8 23.19 -1.48 -19.07
C SER A 8 22.33 -2.66 -18.62
N THR A 9 22.10 -2.72 -17.31
CA THR A 9 21.01 -3.50 -16.72
C THR A 9 19.71 -2.89 -17.18
N GLU A 10 19.24 -3.30 -18.35
CA GLU A 10 17.88 -3.02 -18.80
C GLU A 10 16.96 -3.97 -18.01
N ALA A 11 16.55 -3.51 -16.83
CA ALA A 11 15.52 -4.17 -16.05
C ALA A 11 14.18 -4.01 -16.81
N PRO A 12 13.55 -5.10 -17.27
CA PRO A 12 12.22 -5.02 -17.87
C PRO A 12 11.23 -4.64 -16.77
N THR A 13 10.90 -3.34 -16.65
CA THR A 13 9.87 -2.83 -15.73
C THR A 13 8.57 -2.54 -16.48
N GLU A 14 8.33 -3.28 -17.56
CA GLU A 14 7.14 -3.16 -18.39
C GLU A 14 6.23 -4.37 -18.17
N GLN A 15 5.59 -4.43 -17.00
CA GLN A 15 4.38 -5.21 -16.75
C GLN A 15 3.60 -4.57 -15.57
N LEU A 16 3.29 -3.28 -15.68
CA LEU A 16 2.25 -2.66 -14.85
C LEU A 16 0.95 -2.74 -15.65
N GLU A 17 0.51 -3.99 -15.75
CA GLU A 17 -0.71 -4.43 -16.40
C GLU A 17 -1.90 -3.61 -15.88
N ALA A 18 -2.62 -3.01 -16.81
CA ALA A 18 -3.80 -2.18 -16.59
C ALA A 18 -4.84 -2.89 -15.72
N CYS A 19 -4.82 -2.62 -14.42
CA CYS A 19 -5.91 -2.92 -13.52
C CYS A 19 -6.63 -1.60 -13.24
N SER A 20 -7.77 -1.40 -13.90
CA SER A 20 -8.68 -0.26 -13.79
C SER A 20 -8.39 0.74 -12.66
N ILE A 21 -7.81 1.88 -13.04
CA ILE A 21 -7.66 3.06 -12.18
C ILE A 21 -9.03 3.73 -12.05
N GLN A 22 -9.92 3.15 -11.24
CA GLN A 22 -11.18 3.79 -10.80
C GLN A 22 -11.34 3.76 -9.28
N GLY A 23 -10.31 3.32 -8.55
CA GLY A 23 -10.30 3.25 -7.09
C GLY A 23 -9.40 4.31 -6.48
N SER A 24 -9.82 4.90 -5.36
CA SER A 24 -9.06 5.88 -4.62
C SER A 24 -7.65 5.37 -4.29
N ILE A 25 -6.66 6.25 -4.39
CA ILE A 25 -5.27 5.96 -4.06
C ILE A 25 -5.07 6.28 -2.58
N ALA A 26 -4.43 5.37 -1.84
CA ALA A 26 -4.09 5.58 -0.44
C ALA A 26 -2.60 5.38 -0.19
N TYR A 27 -1.97 6.31 0.50
CA TYR A 27 -0.60 6.20 0.98
C TYR A 27 -0.61 5.69 2.41
N THR A 28 0.30 4.76 2.72
CA THR A 28 0.48 4.17 4.04
C THR A 28 1.93 4.26 4.46
N SER A 29 2.15 4.74 5.68
CA SER A 29 3.47 4.86 6.28
C SER A 29 3.41 4.33 7.70
N GLU A 30 4.13 3.24 7.96
CA GLU A 30 4.19 2.67 9.31
C GLU A 30 4.94 3.60 10.29
N LYS A 31 5.81 4.49 9.77
CA LYS A 31 6.58 5.45 10.57
C LYS A 31 5.84 6.74 10.89
N SER A 32 5.13 7.32 9.92
CA SER A 32 4.54 8.66 10.06
C SER A 32 3.03 8.69 9.83
N GLY A 33 2.40 7.55 9.56
CA GLY A 33 0.97 7.48 9.32
C GLY A 33 0.14 7.59 10.59
N SER A 34 -1.14 7.93 10.42
CA SER A 34 -2.14 7.95 11.48
C SER A 34 -3.40 7.21 11.04
N ASP A 35 -3.94 6.34 11.89
CA ASP A 35 -5.16 5.57 11.60
C ASP A 35 -6.45 6.39 11.88
N GLU A 36 -6.42 7.35 12.81
CA GLU A 36 -7.60 8.15 13.19
C GLU A 36 -7.85 9.36 12.26
N ASN A 37 -6.80 10.00 11.75
CA ASN A 37 -6.91 11.23 10.94
C ASN A 37 -6.09 11.17 9.65
N GLY A 38 -5.60 9.99 9.27
CA GLY A 38 -5.03 9.79 7.94
C GLY A 38 -6.16 9.84 6.91
N ASP A 39 -5.94 10.53 5.80
CA ASP A 39 -6.83 10.45 4.63
C ASP A 39 -6.22 9.54 3.56
N GLY A 40 -5.06 8.94 3.84
CA GLY A 40 -4.30 8.17 2.87
C GLY A 40 -3.75 9.04 1.77
N SER A 41 -3.51 10.32 2.02
CA SER A 41 -2.83 11.20 1.07
C SER A 41 -1.33 11.22 1.36
N GLU A 42 -0.52 11.66 0.40
CA GLU A 42 0.95 11.72 0.55
C GLU A 42 1.40 12.55 1.77
N GLY A 43 0.63 13.60 2.13
CA GLY A 43 0.86 14.42 3.33
C GLY A 43 0.21 13.90 4.62
N LYS A 44 -0.76 12.99 4.53
CA LYS A 44 -1.44 12.35 5.66
C LYS A 44 -1.64 10.87 5.39
N PRO A 45 -0.54 10.08 5.34
CA PRO A 45 -0.64 8.67 5.07
C PRO A 45 -1.35 7.96 6.22
N PHE A 46 -2.00 6.85 5.90
CA PHE A 46 -2.51 5.92 6.90
C PHE A 46 -1.34 5.22 7.61
N LYS A 47 -1.50 4.91 8.90
CA LYS A 47 -0.51 4.08 9.59
C LYS A 47 -0.63 2.62 9.13
N THR A 48 -1.87 2.14 9.03
CA THR A 48 -2.16 0.75 8.67
C THR A 48 -2.84 0.69 7.30
N PRO A 49 -2.40 -0.18 6.38
CA PRO A 49 -3.08 -0.39 5.10
C PRO A 49 -4.52 -0.86 5.28
N LEU A 50 -4.84 -1.50 6.41
CA LEU A 50 -6.18 -1.93 6.78
C LEU A 50 -7.18 -0.77 6.85
N GLN A 51 -6.74 0.40 7.34
CA GLN A 51 -7.57 1.60 7.41
C GLN A 51 -7.85 2.18 6.03
N ALA A 52 -6.87 2.10 5.12
CA ALA A 52 -7.07 2.49 3.72
C ALA A 52 -8.20 1.67 3.08
N PHE A 53 -8.22 0.35 3.31
CA PHE A 53 -9.33 -0.51 2.83
C PHE A 53 -10.67 -0.21 3.52
N ARG A 54 -10.67 0.26 4.79
CA ARG A 54 -11.89 0.70 5.47
C ARG A 54 -12.48 1.97 4.87
N GLN A 55 -11.63 2.96 4.61
CA GLN A 55 -12.07 4.32 4.23
C GLN A 55 -12.25 4.51 2.72
N HIS A 56 -11.54 3.74 1.90
CA HIS A 56 -11.63 3.80 0.44
C HIS A 56 -12.25 2.54 -0.20
N GLY A 57 -12.53 1.51 0.61
CA GLY A 57 -13.22 0.30 0.18
C GLY A 57 -12.30 -0.77 -0.42
N GLU A 58 -12.90 -1.73 -1.11
CA GLU A 58 -12.23 -2.96 -1.57
C GLU A 58 -11.27 -2.76 -2.76
N ASN A 59 -11.39 -1.63 -3.47
CA ASN A 59 -10.62 -1.33 -4.69
C ASN A 59 -9.58 -0.21 -4.46
N VAL A 60 -9.10 -0.03 -3.23
CA VAL A 60 -8.07 0.99 -2.93
C VAL A 60 -6.70 0.53 -3.42
N THR A 61 -5.99 1.42 -4.13
CA THR A 61 -4.59 1.19 -4.49
C THR A 61 -3.73 1.77 -3.38
N VAL A 62 -3.13 0.89 -2.58
CA VAL A 62 -2.30 1.29 -1.45
C VAL A 62 -0.85 1.44 -1.89
N TYR A 63 -0.20 2.50 -1.45
CA TYR A 63 1.25 2.70 -1.55
C TYR A 63 1.88 2.61 -0.17
N VAL A 64 3.02 1.95 -0.06
CA VAL A 64 3.79 1.79 1.18
C VAL A 64 5.12 2.52 1.08
N ASP A 65 5.70 2.88 2.22
CA ASP A 65 7.05 3.45 2.30
C ASP A 65 8.04 2.47 1.62
N GLY A 66 8.60 2.91 0.49
CA GLY A 66 9.60 2.16 -0.25
C GLY A 66 10.91 2.18 0.51
N LYS A 67 11.51 1.02 0.77
CA LYS A 67 12.78 0.92 1.48
C LYS A 67 13.97 1.49 0.69
N ASP A 68 13.80 1.64 -0.62
CA ASP A 68 14.79 2.16 -1.55
C ASP A 68 14.39 3.55 -2.04
N GLU A 69 15.06 4.60 -1.52
CA GLU A 69 14.89 5.98 -2.01
C GLU A 69 15.21 6.11 -3.51
N THR A 70 15.99 5.17 -4.06
CA THR A 70 16.38 5.07 -5.48
C THR A 70 15.21 4.75 -6.43
N LYS A 71 14.14 4.10 -5.94
CA LYS A 71 12.94 3.75 -6.73
C LYS A 71 11.73 4.65 -6.45
N GLY A 72 11.85 5.57 -5.50
CA GLY A 72 10.79 6.49 -5.07
C GLY A 72 10.34 6.20 -3.64
N LYS A 73 9.89 7.25 -2.94
CA LYS A 73 9.45 7.18 -1.54
C LYS A 73 8.28 6.21 -1.30
N TRP A 74 7.53 5.88 -2.34
CA TRP A 74 6.29 5.11 -2.25
C TRP A 74 6.31 3.95 -3.25
N GLU A 75 6.21 2.73 -2.73
CA GLU A 75 6.09 1.50 -3.51
C GLU A 75 4.63 1.06 -3.55
N LEU A 76 4.17 0.61 -4.73
CA LEU A 76 2.81 0.08 -4.89
C LEU A 76 2.67 -1.22 -4.09
N LEU A 77 1.65 -1.30 -3.24
CA LEU A 77 1.35 -2.50 -2.48
C LEU A 77 0.96 -3.63 -3.46
N SER A 78 1.64 -4.77 -3.34
CA SER A 78 1.41 -5.90 -4.25
C SER A 78 0.02 -6.53 -4.04
N LYS A 79 -0.56 -7.11 -5.09
CA LYS A 79 -1.87 -7.82 -5.05
C LYS A 79 -1.91 -8.89 -3.95
N ALA A 80 -0.78 -9.55 -3.67
CA ALA A 80 -0.67 -10.53 -2.59
C ALA A 80 -0.83 -9.89 -1.20
N GLN A 81 -0.27 -8.71 -0.98
CA GLN A 81 -0.41 -7.96 0.26
C GLN A 81 -1.82 -7.40 0.41
N ALA A 82 -2.42 -6.86 -0.66
CA ALA A 82 -3.81 -6.41 -0.67
C ALA A 82 -4.77 -7.53 -0.22
N LYS A 83 -4.62 -8.75 -0.77
CA LYS A 83 -5.42 -9.91 -0.37
C LYS A 83 -5.23 -10.27 1.11
N LYS A 84 -3.99 -10.21 1.62
CA LYS A 84 -3.68 -10.49 3.03
C LYS A 84 -4.29 -9.46 3.98
N VAL A 85 -4.26 -8.17 3.59
CA VAL A 85 -4.91 -7.09 4.34
C VAL A 85 -6.43 -7.26 4.35
N LYS A 86 -7.04 -7.65 3.22
CA LYS A 86 -8.48 -7.96 3.14
C LYS A 86 -8.88 -9.08 4.12
N THR A 87 -8.19 -10.21 4.10
CA THR A 87 -8.47 -11.32 5.04
C THR A 87 -8.29 -10.89 6.49
N ARG A 88 -7.25 -10.10 6.80
CA ARG A 88 -7.04 -9.56 8.16
C ARG A 88 -8.16 -8.61 8.57
N PHE A 89 -8.64 -7.78 7.64
CA PHE A 89 -9.75 -6.85 7.87
C PHE A 89 -11.05 -7.58 8.22
N GLU A 90 -11.36 -8.68 7.53
CA GLU A 90 -12.55 -9.49 7.85
C GLU A 90 -12.48 -10.12 9.25
N ASP A 91 -11.30 -10.58 9.66
CA ASP A 91 -11.07 -11.16 10.99
C ASP A 91 -11.17 -10.10 12.11
N GLU A 92 -10.52 -8.94 11.91
CA GLU A 92 -10.60 -7.80 12.84
C GLU A 92 -12.02 -7.26 12.93
N LYS A 93 -12.74 -7.14 11.79
CA LYS A 93 -14.14 -6.71 11.79
C LYS A 93 -15.05 -7.65 12.59
N ARG A 94 -14.81 -8.97 12.52
CA ARG A 94 -15.54 -9.95 13.35
C ARG A 94 -15.20 -9.81 14.83
N LYS A 95 -13.93 -9.59 15.18
CA LYS A 95 -13.50 -9.37 16.57
C LYS A 95 -14.03 -8.06 17.14
N GLU A 96 -13.89 -6.95 16.41
CA GLU A 96 -14.42 -5.64 16.80
C GLU A 96 -15.94 -5.70 16.97
N LYS A 97 -16.66 -6.34 16.05
CA LYS A 97 -18.11 -6.48 16.17
C LYS A 97 -18.50 -7.34 17.38
N ALA A 98 -17.77 -8.42 17.66
CA ALA A 98 -18.02 -9.27 18.83
C ALA A 98 -17.66 -8.57 20.15
N LEU A 99 -16.67 -7.67 20.15
CA LEU A 99 -16.32 -6.85 21.30
C LEU A 99 -17.35 -5.74 21.52
N ALA A 100 -17.74 -5.03 20.45
CA ALA A 100 -18.74 -3.96 20.48
C ALA A 100 -20.16 -4.45 20.79
N GLU A 101 -20.47 -5.73 20.57
CA GLU A 101 -21.78 -6.33 20.92
C GLU A 101 -21.81 -6.83 22.38
N ARG A 102 -20.67 -6.86 23.07
CA ARG A 102 -20.57 -7.24 24.50
C ARG A 102 -20.47 -6.04 25.45
N GLU A 103 -20.38 -4.83 24.92
CA GLU A 103 -20.44 -3.57 25.66
C GLU A 103 -21.87 -3.00 25.62
#